data_AF-A0A519SG24-F1
#
_entry.id   AF-A0A519SG24-F1
#
_cell.length_a   1.000
_cell.length_b   1.000
_cell.length_c   1.000
_cell.angle_alpha   90.00
_cell.angle_beta   90.00
_cell.angle_gamma   90.00
#
_symmetry.space_group_name_H-M   'P 1'
#
loop_
_entity.id
_entity.type
_entity.pdbx_description
1 polymer ?
#
loop_
_entity_poly.entity_id
_entity_poly.type
_entity_poly.pdbx_seq_one_letter_code
_entity_poly.pdbx_strand_id
1 'polypeptide(L)'
;MRRLIFLICAFQLVYTASKAQDSTANNNIPYSYSFYQKLNGQVYDRNSRFHSSIKGFYSDDSLITNRFSNLMKLGTDSMNRRSWLRRKVTEEHLFQVSTPEYTVYADFLPDFQIGREFD
;
A
#
# COMPACT_ATOMS: atom_id res chain seq x y z
N MET A 1 7.49 28.61 -36.90
CA MET A 1 6.46 29.09 -35.94
C MET A 1 5.21 28.21 -35.92
N ARG A 2 4.38 28.14 -36.98
CA ARG A 2 3.12 27.36 -36.98
C ARG A 2 3.29 25.86 -36.64
N ARG A 3 4.29 25.18 -37.21
CA ARG A 3 4.57 23.75 -36.92
C ARG A 3 4.93 23.47 -35.45
N LEU A 4 5.57 24.42 -34.78
CA LEU A 4 6.01 24.28 -33.39
C LEU A 4 4.82 24.46 -32.43
N ILE A 5 3.90 25.38 -32.75
CA ILE A 5 2.64 25.56 -32.02
C ILE A 5 1.77 24.30 -32.11
N PHE A 6 1.68 23.67 -33.29
CA PHE A 6 0.93 22.42 -33.45
C PHE A 6 1.50 21.27 -32.60
N LEU A 7 2.83 21.16 -32.50
CA LEU A 7 3.46 20.13 -31.67
C LEU A 7 3.22 20.35 -30.18
N ILE A 8 3.24 21.60 -29.70
CA ILE A 8 2.94 21.92 -28.30
C ILE A 8 1.48 21.62 -27.97
N CYS A 9 0.54 21.99 -28.85
CA CYS A 9 -0.87 21.66 -28.66
C CYS A 9 -1.12 20.15 -28.68
N ALA A 10 -0.46 19.40 -29.56
CA ALA A 10 -0.56 17.94 -29.60
C ALA A 10 -0.01 17.31 -28.32
N PHE A 11 1.12 17.81 -27.80
CA PHE A 11 1.70 17.33 -26.55
C PHE A 11 0.80 17.61 -25.34
N GLN A 12 0.22 18.81 -25.27
CA GLN A 12 -0.77 19.18 -24.24
C GLN A 12 -2.01 18.28 -24.31
N LEU A 13 -2.53 18.01 -25.50
CA LEU A 13 -3.68 17.15 -25.71
C LEU A 13 -3.40 15.71 -25.23
N VAL A 14 -2.24 15.15 -25.62
CA VAL A 14 -1.82 13.81 -25.17
C VAL A 14 -1.67 13.76 -23.65
N TYR A 15 -1.08 14.79 -23.04
CA TYR A 15 -0.93 14.87 -21.58
C TYR A 15 -2.27 14.84 -20.84
N THR A 16 -3.27 15.57 -21.35
CA THR A 16 -4.63 15.55 -20.77
C THR A 16 -5.37 14.24 -21.02
N ALA A 17 -5.17 13.60 -22.17
CA ALA A 17 -5.78 12.31 -22.48
C ALA A 17 -5.24 11.18 -21.58
N SER A 18 -3.94 11.21 -21.24
CA SER A 18 -3.35 10.23 -20.31
C SER A 18 -3.92 10.33 -18.89
N LYS A 19 -4.35 11.52 -18.45
CA LYS A 19 -5.02 11.69 -17.14
C LYS A 19 -6.48 11.21 -17.13
N ALA A 20 -7.11 11.07 -18.29
CA ALA A 20 -8.48 10.58 -18.41
C ALA A 20 -8.58 9.04 -18.37
N GLN A 21 -7.45 8.32 -18.39
CA GLN A 21 -7.41 6.85 -18.36
C GLN A 21 -7.34 6.26 -16.94
N ASP A 22 -7.45 7.09 -15.88
CA ASP A 22 -7.57 6.55 -14.53
C ASP A 22 -8.80 5.63 -14.45
N SER A 23 -8.55 4.43 -13.94
CA SER A 23 -9.42 3.26 -14.06
C SER A 23 -10.83 3.54 -13.56
N THR A 24 -11.81 3.12 -14.37
CA THR A 24 -13.26 3.11 -14.14
C THR A 24 -13.67 3.33 -12.68
N ALA A 25 -14.42 4.41 -12.41
CA ALA A 25 -15.08 4.57 -11.12
C ALA A 25 -15.86 3.28 -10.78
N ASN A 26 -15.68 2.75 -9.56
CA ASN A 26 -15.96 1.40 -9.06
C ASN A 26 -14.80 0.39 -9.11
N ASN A 27 -13.68 0.71 -8.47
CA ASN A 27 -12.67 -0.30 -8.16
C ASN A 27 -13.14 -1.15 -6.97
N ASN A 28 -13.74 -2.30 -7.27
CA ASN A 28 -14.32 -3.21 -6.26
C ASN A 28 -13.26 -3.78 -5.31
N ILE A 29 -13.52 -3.70 -4.01
CA ILE A 29 -12.74 -4.35 -2.97
C ILE A 29 -13.18 -5.81 -2.88
N PRO A 30 -12.28 -6.79 -3.11
CA PRO A 30 -12.62 -8.20 -3.00
C PRO A 30 -13.29 -8.52 -1.66
N TYR A 31 -14.41 -9.24 -1.72
CA TYR A 31 -15.18 -9.56 -0.53
C TYR A 31 -14.37 -10.50 0.39
N SER A 32 -13.96 -9.98 1.53
CA SER A 32 -13.24 -10.72 2.56
C SER A 32 -13.75 -10.30 3.93
N TYR A 33 -14.24 -11.25 4.71
CA TYR A 33 -14.80 -10.99 6.04
C TYR A 33 -13.82 -10.25 6.94
N SER A 34 -12.58 -10.75 7.03
CA SER A 34 -11.53 -10.16 7.88
C SER A 34 -11.11 -8.78 7.42
N PHE A 35 -11.13 -8.52 6.10
CA PHE A 35 -10.79 -7.20 5.58
C PHE A 35 -11.93 -6.19 5.79
N TYR A 36 -13.17 -6.59 5.50
CA TYR A 36 -14.35 -5.73 5.62
C TYR A 36 -14.59 -5.28 7.07
N GLN A 37 -14.27 -6.14 8.05
CA GLN A 37 -14.32 -5.75 9.45
C GLN A 37 -13.43 -4.54 9.78
N LYS A 38 -12.29 -4.38 9.11
CA LYS A 38 -11.38 -3.24 9.31
C LYS A 38 -11.96 -1.93 8.76
N LEU A 39 -12.98 -2.02 7.89
CA LEU A 39 -13.73 -0.90 7.31
C LEU A 39 -15.00 -0.56 8.12
N ASN A 40 -15.41 -1.39 9.08
CA ASN A 40 -16.64 -1.20 9.86
C ASN A 40 -16.74 0.19 10.50
N GLY A 41 -15.63 0.77 10.94
CA GLY A 41 -15.62 2.11 11.54
C GLY A 41 -16.08 3.23 10.60
N GLN A 42 -16.01 3.05 9.27
CA GLN A 42 -16.55 4.02 8.30
C GLN A 42 -17.93 3.59 7.77
N VAL A 43 -18.17 2.28 7.68
CA VAL A 43 -19.42 1.68 7.16
C VAL A 43 -20.59 1.83 8.13
N TYR A 44 -20.34 1.72 9.43
CA TYR A 44 -21.37 1.77 10.49
C TYR A 44 -21.34 3.08 11.28
N ASP A 45 -20.64 4.10 10.80
CA ASP A 45 -20.65 5.42 11.42
C ASP A 45 -22.02 6.08 11.22
N ARG A 46 -22.65 6.51 12.33
CA ARG A 46 -23.95 7.20 12.31
C ARG A 46 -23.88 8.56 11.62
N ASN A 47 -22.71 9.16 11.53
CA ASN A 47 -22.48 10.45 10.87
C ASN A 47 -22.15 10.30 9.37
N SER A 48 -22.05 9.06 8.87
CA SER A 48 -21.75 8.77 7.47
C SER A 48 -23.04 8.48 6.70
N ARG A 49 -23.05 8.83 5.41
CA ARG A 49 -24.14 8.49 4.46
C ARG A 49 -23.98 7.09 3.86
N PHE A 50 -23.08 6.27 4.41
CA PHE A 50 -22.77 4.95 3.89
C PHE A 50 -23.88 3.94 4.22
N HIS A 51 -24.33 3.18 3.23
CA HIS A 51 -25.38 2.17 3.40
C HIS A 51 -24.76 0.80 3.71
N SER A 52 -24.71 0.43 4.99
CA SER A 52 -24.11 -0.84 5.44
C SER A 52 -24.79 -2.11 4.91
N SER A 53 -26.01 -1.99 4.39
CA SER A 53 -26.75 -3.08 3.76
C SER A 53 -26.22 -3.43 2.36
N ILE A 54 -25.55 -2.50 1.69
CA ILE A 54 -24.97 -2.73 0.36
C ILE A 54 -23.64 -3.49 0.53
N LYS A 55 -23.53 -4.64 -0.13
CA LYS A 55 -22.31 -5.45 -0.19
C LYS A 55 -21.56 -5.16 -1.48
N GLY A 56 -20.24 -5.27 -1.43
CA GLY A 56 -19.34 -4.79 -2.49
C GLY A 56 -18.96 -3.34 -2.23
N PHE A 57 -17.89 -3.16 -1.45
CA PHE A 57 -17.34 -1.82 -1.18
C PHE A 57 -16.39 -1.43 -2.30
N TYR A 58 -16.43 -0.17 -2.68
CA TYR A 58 -15.55 0.36 -3.72
C TYR A 58 -14.41 1.15 -3.07
N SER A 59 -13.20 0.93 -3.55
CA SER A 59 -11.98 1.54 -3.01
C SER A 59 -11.84 3.03 -3.34
N ASP A 60 -12.56 3.49 -4.36
CA ASP A 60 -12.64 4.87 -4.83
C ASP A 60 -13.80 5.66 -4.21
N ASP A 61 -14.65 5.03 -3.39
CA ASP A 61 -15.69 5.76 -2.65
C ASP A 61 -15.05 6.77 -1.70
N SER A 62 -15.43 8.05 -1.84
CA SER A 62 -15.00 9.16 -0.99
C SER A 62 -15.07 8.89 0.52
N LEU A 63 -16.02 8.07 0.99
CA LEU A 63 -16.22 7.77 2.40
C LEU A 63 -15.25 6.69 2.92
N ILE A 64 -14.89 5.73 2.08
CA ILE A 64 -14.09 4.56 2.46
C ILE A 64 -12.64 4.67 2.00
N THR A 65 -12.37 5.44 0.94
CA THR A 65 -11.07 5.50 0.25
C THR A 65 -9.91 5.86 1.18
N ASN A 66 -10.11 6.80 2.11
CA ASN A 66 -9.08 7.16 3.08
C ASN A 66 -8.76 5.96 4.00
N ARG A 67 -9.79 5.31 4.54
CA ARG A 67 -9.58 4.12 5.38
C ARG A 67 -8.95 2.98 4.58
N PHE A 68 -9.43 2.71 3.38
CA PHE A 68 -8.90 1.67 2.49
C PHE A 68 -7.43 1.91 2.16
N SER A 69 -7.07 3.12 1.70
CA SER A 69 -5.68 3.46 1.37
C SER A 69 -4.74 3.36 2.56
N ASN A 70 -5.21 3.72 3.77
CA ASN A 70 -4.46 3.50 5.00
C ASN A 70 -4.25 2.00 5.26
N LEU A 71 -5.28 1.17 5.10
CA LEU A 71 -5.16 -0.29 5.26
C LEU A 71 -4.19 -0.92 4.25
N MET A 72 -4.19 -0.46 2.99
CA MET A 72 -3.24 -0.93 1.97
C MET A 72 -1.80 -0.50 2.24
N LYS A 73 -1.62 0.58 3.01
CA LYS A 73 -0.30 1.04 3.47
C LYS A 73 0.14 0.42 4.80
N LEU A 74 -0.75 -0.28 5.51
CA LEU A 74 -0.36 -0.96 6.75
C LEU A 74 0.63 -2.08 6.45
N GLY A 75 1.81 -2.01 7.07
CA GLY A 75 2.88 -2.99 6.88
C GLY A 75 3.79 -2.70 5.69
N THR A 76 3.49 -1.70 4.86
CA THR A 76 4.47 -1.17 3.90
C THR A 76 5.24 -0.05 4.59
N ASP A 77 6.57 -0.19 4.69
CA ASP A 77 7.43 0.85 5.25
C ASP A 77 7.55 1.99 4.21
N SER A 78 6.51 2.82 4.08
CA SER A 78 6.52 3.98 3.18
C SER A 78 7.41 5.11 3.70
N MET A 79 7.91 4.99 4.93
CA MET A 79 8.84 5.92 5.55
C MET A 79 10.25 5.40 5.33
N ASN A 80 10.79 5.73 4.16
CA ASN A 80 12.17 5.57 3.73
C ASN A 80 13.22 6.28 4.65
N ARG A 81 13.14 6.09 5.97
CA ARG A 81 13.89 6.78 7.04
C ARG A 81 14.10 5.93 8.30
N ARG A 82 13.93 4.61 8.25
CA ARG A 82 14.37 3.75 9.35
C ARG A 82 15.78 3.26 9.08
N SER A 83 16.61 3.27 10.13
CA SER A 83 18.06 3.05 10.05
C SER A 83 18.39 1.79 9.27
N TRP A 84 19.50 1.81 8.52
CA TRP A 84 20.06 0.62 7.85
C TRP A 84 20.09 -0.59 8.79
N LEU A 85 20.38 -0.35 10.07
CA LEU A 85 20.43 -1.38 11.10
C LEU A 85 19.07 -2.05 11.35
N ARG A 86 17.96 -1.31 11.45
CA ARG A 86 16.63 -1.93 11.64
C ARG A 86 16.29 -2.83 10.46
N ARG A 87 16.50 -2.35 9.22
CA ARG A 87 16.22 -3.14 8.01
C ARG A 87 17.00 -4.46 8.01
N LYS A 88 18.29 -4.42 8.37
CA LYS A 88 19.15 -5.61 8.46
C LYS A 88 18.79 -6.59 9.58
N VAL A 89 18.16 -6.14 10.67
CA VAL A 89 17.82 -7.02 11.80
C VAL A 89 16.39 -7.55 11.71
N THR A 90 15.44 -6.78 11.16
CA THR A 90 14.01 -7.14 11.20
C THR A 90 13.39 -7.50 9.85
N GLU A 91 14.01 -7.14 8.73
CA GLU A 91 13.43 -7.30 7.39
C GLU A 91 14.29 -8.18 6.47
N GLU A 92 15.62 -8.07 6.58
CA GLU A 92 16.59 -8.84 5.79
C GLU A 92 17.33 -9.85 6.70
N HIS A 93 16.75 -11.03 6.90
CA HIS A 93 17.34 -12.08 7.76
C HIS A 93 18.47 -12.87 7.08
N LEU A 94 18.53 -12.84 5.74
CA LEU A 94 19.53 -13.55 4.94
C LEU A 94 20.71 -12.65 4.56
N PHE A 95 21.90 -12.98 5.06
CA PHE A 95 23.17 -12.43 4.61
C PHE A 95 23.77 -13.35 3.54
N GLN A 96 24.00 -12.81 2.35
CA GLN A 96 24.64 -13.51 1.23
C GLN A 96 25.95 -12.81 0.87
N VAL A 97 27.06 -13.54 0.92
CA VAL A 97 28.36 -13.08 0.43
C VAL A 97 28.78 -14.04 -0.68
N SER A 98 28.85 -13.55 -1.91
CA SER A 98 29.27 -14.34 -3.07
C SER A 98 30.61 -13.81 -3.59
N THR A 99 31.62 -14.66 -3.49
CA THR A 99 32.97 -14.49 -4.03
C THR A 99 33.18 -15.51 -5.16
N PRO A 100 34.12 -15.29 -6.09
CA PRO A 100 34.35 -16.21 -7.21
C PRO A 100 34.67 -17.64 -6.76
N GLU A 101 35.31 -17.80 -5.60
CA GLU A 101 35.71 -19.10 -5.07
C GLU A 101 34.67 -19.75 -4.15
N TYR A 102 33.76 -18.97 -3.55
CA TYR A 102 32.78 -19.48 -2.59
C TYR A 102 31.59 -18.55 -2.37
N THR A 103 30.45 -19.14 -2.01
CA THR A 103 29.25 -18.42 -1.57
C THR A 103 28.89 -18.84 -0.14
N VAL A 104 28.82 -17.88 0.77
CA VAL A 104 28.38 -18.11 2.16
C VAL A 104 27.00 -17.50 2.36
N TYR A 105 26.12 -18.28 2.98
CA TYR A 105 24.81 -17.87 3.45
C TYR A 105 24.77 -17.93 4.97
N ALA A 106 24.35 -16.85 5.60
CA ALA A 106 24.08 -16.81 7.03
C ALA A 106 22.67 -16.28 7.24
N ASP A 107 21.84 -17.03 7.95
CA ASP A 107 20.49 -16.62 8.34
C ASP A 107 20.46 -16.39 9.85
N PHE A 108 19.87 -15.28 10.28
CA PHE A 108 19.75 -14.92 11.68
C PHE A 108 18.27 -14.86 12.05
N LEU A 109 17.81 -15.91 12.76
CA LEU A 109 16.48 -15.95 13.39
C LEU A 109 16.62 -15.58 14.88
N PRO A 110 16.40 -14.31 15.25
CA PRO A 110 16.40 -13.96 16.65
C PRO A 110 15.11 -14.46 17.33
N ASP A 111 15.24 -15.45 18.22
CA ASP A 111 14.18 -15.81 19.14
C ASP A 111 14.23 -14.88 20.36
N PHE A 112 13.53 -13.73 20.26
CA PHE A 112 13.40 -12.79 21.37
C PHE A 112 12.23 -13.19 22.29
N GLN A 113 12.39 -14.25 23.08
CA GLN A 113 11.46 -14.55 24.17
C GLN A 113 11.69 -13.59 25.34
N ILE A 114 10.86 -12.56 25.43
CA ILE A 114 10.81 -11.67 26.60
C ILE A 114 9.65 -12.12 27.48
N GLY A 115 9.96 -12.99 28.45
CA GLY A 115 9.07 -13.37 29.54
C GLY A 115 9.51 -12.71 30.85
N ARG A 116 8.56 -12.34 31.70
CA ARG A 116 8.83 -11.90 33.08
C ARG A 116 8.04 -12.83 33.97
N GLU A 117 8.74 -13.57 34.83
CA GLU A 117 8.09 -14.31 35.90
C GLU A 117 7.65 -13.29 36.95
N PHE A 118 6.36 -13.26 37.24
CA PHE A 118 5.82 -12.46 38.33
C PHE A 118 5.66 -13.39 39.52
N ASP A 119 6.70 -13.45 40.35
CA ASP A 119 6.59 -13.85 41.76
C ASP A 119 6.35 -12.61 42.63
#